data_AF-A0A931E745-F1
#
_entry.id   AF-A0A931E745-F1
#
_cell.length_a   1.000
_cell.length_b   1.000
_cell.length_c   1.000
_cell.angle_alpha   90.00
_cell.angle_beta   90.00
_cell.angle_gamma   90.00
#
_symmetry.space_group_name_H-M   'P 1'
#
loop_
_entity.id
_entity.type
_entity.pdbx_description
1 polymer ?
#
loop_
_entity_poly.entity_id
_entity_poly.type
_entity_poly.pdbx_seq_one_letter_code
_entity_poly.pdbx_strand_id
1 'polypeptide(L)'
;MIRRLINKFSGFEQMIFVSMCFTVSMVGLRYAYTGERLYFFYPWNLFLATVPLLFSRRLTKFKRFNFKACMMLGCWLLFLPNAPYIITDIFHFEERPLIPFWFDLLIVISGAWNGIALCITSLLQVERFLVKHIRPMFHLPLTILLITLCSYGIYLGRYKRYNSWNIITNPGDIAHTMLSHVAEPVEHIQAWMFTVSFAMLLALMYFTVKKIPGLVRVEKS
;
A
#
# COMPACT_ATOMS: atom_id res chain seq x y z
N MET A 1 -8.54 -27.39 -10.16
CA MET A 1 -8.06 -26.93 -8.83
C MET A 1 -7.91 -25.41 -8.76
N ILE A 2 -7.26 -24.77 -9.73
CA ILE A 2 -7.09 -23.29 -9.83
C ILE A 2 -8.43 -22.53 -9.81
N ARG A 3 -9.44 -22.99 -10.56
CA ARG A 3 -10.80 -22.38 -10.59
C ARG A 3 -11.48 -22.26 -9.21
N ARG A 4 -11.27 -23.22 -8.29
CA ARG A 4 -11.87 -23.19 -6.94
C ARG A 4 -11.20 -22.17 -6.01
N LEU A 5 -9.92 -21.86 -6.23
CA LEU A 5 -9.21 -20.80 -5.51
C LEU A 5 -9.63 -19.41 -6.01
N ILE A 6 -9.80 -19.25 -7.33
CA ILE A 6 -10.21 -17.98 -7.97
C ILE A 6 -11.63 -17.55 -7.54
N ASN A 7 -12.56 -18.49 -7.37
CA ASN A 7 -13.94 -18.20 -6.96
C ASN A 7 -14.09 -17.63 -5.53
N LYS A 8 -13.02 -17.60 -4.72
CA LYS A 8 -13.05 -16.95 -3.39
C LYS A 8 -12.72 -15.45 -3.45
N PHE A 9 -12.22 -14.97 -4.59
CA PHE A 9 -11.79 -13.58 -4.79
C PHE A 9 -12.87 -12.82 -5.56
N SER A 10 -13.11 -11.56 -5.17
CA SER A 10 -14.00 -10.70 -5.96
C SER A 10 -13.42 -10.46 -7.36
N GLY A 11 -14.26 -10.19 -8.36
CA GLY A 11 -13.81 -9.93 -9.73
C GLY A 11 -12.78 -8.79 -9.83
N PHE A 12 -12.90 -7.80 -8.94
CA PHE A 12 -11.92 -6.72 -8.83
C PHE A 12 -10.54 -7.21 -8.37
N GLU A 13 -10.48 -8.08 -7.37
CA GLU A 13 -9.22 -8.63 -6.87
C GLU A 13 -8.57 -9.62 -7.85
N GLN A 14 -9.38 -10.30 -8.67
CA GLN A 14 -8.89 -11.09 -9.80
C GLN A 14 -8.22 -10.18 -10.85
N MET A 15 -8.81 -9.02 -11.14
CA MET A 15 -8.22 -8.06 -12.07
C MET A 15 -6.91 -7.47 -11.55
N ILE A 16 -6.80 -7.18 -10.23
CA ILE A 16 -5.52 -6.81 -9.61
C ILE A 16 -4.49 -7.91 -9.81
N PHE A 17 -4.85 -9.18 -9.58
CA PHE A 17 -3.93 -10.29 -9.78
C PHE A 17 -3.42 -10.38 -11.23
N VAL A 18 -4.32 -10.21 -12.21
CA VAL A 18 -3.94 -10.14 -13.63
C VAL A 18 -2.98 -8.97 -13.89
N SER A 19 -3.26 -7.79 -13.33
CA SER A 19 -2.40 -6.60 -13.44
C SER A 19 -1.02 -6.81 -12.79
N MET A 20 -0.93 -7.53 -11.67
CA MET A 20 0.35 -7.91 -11.06
C MET A 20 1.13 -8.88 -11.95
N CYS A 21 0.45 -9.90 -12.51
CA CYS A 21 1.06 -10.82 -13.46
C CYS A 21 1.59 -10.08 -14.69
N PHE A 22 0.88 -9.07 -15.19
CA PHE A 22 1.36 -8.21 -16.26
C PHE A 22 2.68 -7.51 -15.89
N THR A 23 2.76 -6.83 -14.74
CA THR A 23 3.99 -6.16 -14.29
C THR A 23 5.15 -7.15 -14.15
N VAL A 24 4.93 -8.30 -13.51
CA VAL A 24 5.97 -9.34 -13.32
C VAL A 24 6.43 -9.91 -14.67
N SER A 25 5.52 -10.11 -15.61
CA SER A 25 5.84 -10.59 -16.95
C SER A 25 6.68 -9.58 -17.74
N MET A 26 6.35 -8.29 -17.65
CA MET A 26 7.13 -7.22 -18.28
C MET A 26 8.56 -7.16 -17.73
N VAL A 27 8.74 -7.29 -16.40
CA VAL A 27 10.08 -7.38 -15.78
C VAL A 27 10.83 -8.63 -16.27
N GLY A 28 10.16 -9.77 -16.39
CA GLY A 28 10.75 -11.01 -16.92
C GLY A 28 11.19 -10.88 -18.38
N LEU A 29 10.36 -10.27 -19.24
CA LEU A 29 10.68 -9.99 -20.64
C LEU A 29 11.87 -9.04 -20.76
N ARG A 30 11.92 -8.00 -19.92
CA ARG A 30 13.05 -7.06 -19.85
C ARG A 30 14.37 -7.79 -19.61
N TYR A 31 14.36 -8.71 -18.64
CA TYR A 31 15.52 -9.50 -18.26
C TYR A 31 15.91 -10.51 -19.34
N ALA A 32 14.94 -11.18 -19.95
CA ALA A 32 15.20 -12.11 -21.05
C ALA A 32 15.89 -11.41 -22.24
N TYR A 33 15.59 -10.13 -22.48
CA TYR A 33 16.19 -9.35 -23.56
C TYR A 33 17.56 -8.74 -23.21
N THR A 34 17.73 -8.19 -22.00
CA THR A 34 18.96 -7.46 -21.63
C THR A 34 19.95 -8.24 -20.77
N GLY A 35 19.49 -9.29 -20.08
CA GLY A 35 20.28 -10.00 -19.05
C GLY A 35 20.48 -9.20 -17.75
N GLU A 36 19.99 -7.97 -17.67
CA GLU A 36 20.14 -7.10 -16.49
C GLU A 36 19.00 -7.28 -15.48
N ARG A 37 19.34 -7.35 -14.19
CA ARG A 37 18.36 -7.53 -13.09
C ARG A 37 17.69 -6.23 -12.63
N LEU A 38 17.61 -5.22 -13.50
CA LEU A 38 16.89 -3.99 -13.18
C LEU A 38 15.41 -4.32 -12.93
N TYR A 39 14.79 -3.66 -11.96
CA TYR A 39 13.39 -3.88 -11.58
C TYR A 39 13.06 -5.25 -10.94
N PHE A 40 14.05 -6.10 -10.63
CA PHE A 40 13.82 -7.38 -9.93
C PHE A 40 13.26 -7.23 -8.51
N PHE A 41 13.26 -6.02 -7.96
CA PHE A 41 12.58 -5.72 -6.70
C PHE A 41 11.05 -5.64 -6.85
N TYR A 42 10.50 -5.42 -8.06
CA TYR A 42 9.04 -5.29 -8.25
C TYR A 42 8.26 -6.54 -7.83
N PRO A 43 8.64 -7.78 -8.20
CA PRO A 43 7.97 -8.98 -7.70
C PRO A 43 7.91 -9.04 -6.17
N TRP A 44 8.98 -8.65 -5.49
CA TRP A 44 9.04 -8.60 -4.03
C TRP A 44 8.17 -7.49 -3.45
N ASN A 45 8.23 -6.28 -4.01
CA ASN A 45 7.42 -5.14 -3.57
C ASN A 45 5.92 -5.41 -3.80
N LEU A 46 5.55 -6.02 -4.93
CA LEU A 46 4.19 -6.45 -5.24
C LEU A 46 3.72 -7.53 -4.26
N PHE A 47 4.58 -8.48 -3.90
CA PHE A 47 4.25 -9.46 -2.86
C PHE A 47 3.95 -8.77 -1.52
N LEU A 48 4.83 -7.88 -1.05
CA LEU A 48 4.63 -7.12 0.18
C LEU A 48 3.36 -6.26 0.12
N ALA A 49 3.04 -5.66 -1.03
CA ALA A 49 1.83 -4.87 -1.24
C ALA A 49 0.53 -5.67 -1.10
N THR A 50 0.56 -7.01 -1.28
CA THR A 50 -0.64 -7.85 -1.05
C THR A 50 -0.91 -8.13 0.43
N VAL A 51 0.10 -8.01 1.30
CA VAL A 51 -0.02 -8.34 2.73
C VAL A 51 -1.09 -7.50 3.45
N PRO A 52 -1.17 -6.17 3.27
CA PRO A 52 -2.24 -5.35 3.84
C PRO A 52 -3.64 -5.83 3.42
N LEU A 53 -3.82 -6.18 2.15
CA LEU A 53 -5.11 -6.68 1.65
C LEU A 53 -5.51 -8.00 2.34
N LEU A 54 -4.55 -8.88 2.62
CA LEU A 54 -4.82 -10.12 3.35
C LEU A 54 -5.26 -9.85 4.80
N PHE A 55 -4.63 -8.90 5.48
CA PHE A 55 -5.02 -8.50 6.84
C PHE A 55 -6.40 -7.82 6.86
N SER A 56 -6.68 -6.89 5.94
CA SER A 56 -7.98 -6.21 5.88
C SER A 56 -9.12 -7.19 5.59
N ARG A 57 -8.92 -8.16 4.69
CA ARG A 57 -9.90 -9.22 4.42
C ARG A 57 -10.15 -10.14 5.60
N ARG A 58 -9.13 -10.41 6.42
CA ARG A 58 -9.31 -11.18 7.65
C ARG A 58 -10.08 -10.35 8.67
N LEU A 59 -9.80 -9.05 8.75
CA LEU A 59 -10.45 -8.13 9.68
C LEU A 59 -11.96 -8.03 9.43
N THR A 60 -12.41 -8.00 8.17
CA THR A 60 -13.86 -7.94 7.84
C THR A 60 -14.67 -9.16 8.31
N LYS A 61 -14.01 -10.28 8.65
CA LYS A 61 -14.66 -11.49 9.21
C LYS A 61 -14.92 -11.38 10.71
N PHE A 62 -14.27 -10.45 11.41
CA PHE A 62 -14.50 -10.24 12.85
C PHE A 62 -15.85 -9.54 13.06
N LYS A 63 -16.69 -10.13 13.90
CA LYS A 63 -18.01 -9.57 14.28
C LYS A 63 -17.96 -8.62 15.47
N ARG A 64 -16.85 -8.61 16.22
CA ARG A 64 -16.64 -7.80 17.41
C ARG A 64 -15.25 -7.17 17.38
N PHE A 65 -15.13 -5.98 17.95
CA PHE A 65 -13.84 -5.32 18.16
C PHE A 65 -13.20 -5.86 19.44
N ASN A 66 -12.47 -6.98 19.32
CA ASN A 66 -11.74 -7.60 20.42
C ASN A 66 -10.22 -7.38 20.27
N PHE A 67 -9.44 -7.84 21.25
CA PHE A 67 -7.98 -7.75 21.22
C PHE A 67 -7.36 -8.32 19.93
N LYS A 68 -7.89 -9.45 19.43
CA LYS A 68 -7.43 -10.05 18.16
C LYS A 68 -7.68 -9.15 16.96
N ALA A 69 -8.83 -8.47 16.89
CA ALA A 69 -9.14 -7.50 15.85
C ALA A 69 -8.25 -6.25 15.94
N CYS A 70 -7.98 -5.76 17.16
CA CYS A 70 -7.04 -4.67 17.39
C CYS A 70 -5.62 -5.02 16.92
N MET A 71 -5.12 -6.20 17.30
CA MET A 71 -3.81 -6.70 16.84
C MET A 71 -3.75 -6.82 15.31
N MET A 72 -4.81 -7.35 14.70
CA MET A 72 -4.91 -7.47 13.24
C MET A 72 -4.90 -6.09 12.54
N LEU A 73 -5.57 -5.09 13.13
CA LEU A 73 -5.57 -3.71 12.64
C LEU A 73 -4.18 -3.08 12.76
N GLY A 74 -3.48 -3.33 13.87
CA GLY A 74 -2.09 -2.89 14.06
C GLY A 74 -1.14 -3.52 13.04
N CYS A 75 -1.22 -4.84 12.82
CA CYS A 75 -0.46 -5.52 11.76
C CYS A 75 -0.79 -4.97 10.38
N TRP A 76 -2.07 -4.74 10.09
CA TRP A 76 -2.48 -4.12 8.84
C TRP A 76 -1.82 -2.75 8.64
N LEU A 77 -1.89 -1.86 9.64
CA LEU A 77 -1.34 -0.51 9.56
C LEU A 77 0.18 -0.51 9.39
N LEU A 78 0.88 -1.46 10.02
CA LEU A 78 2.33 -1.62 9.92
C LEU A 78 2.79 -2.09 8.54
N PHE A 79 1.98 -2.90 7.86
CA PHE A 79 2.28 -3.36 6.49
C PHE A 79 1.67 -2.46 5.42
N LEU A 80 0.66 -1.66 5.73
CA LEU A 80 -0.07 -0.80 4.80
C LEU A 80 0.86 0.08 3.93
N PRO A 81 1.90 0.74 4.47
CA PRO A 81 2.82 1.55 3.68
C PRO A 81 3.42 0.83 2.47
N ASN A 82 3.66 -0.49 2.55
CA ASN A 82 4.30 -1.24 1.47
C ASN A 82 3.48 -1.24 0.16
N ALA A 83 2.16 -1.08 0.24
CA ALA A 83 1.32 -1.03 -0.96
C ALA A 83 1.50 0.29 -1.76
N PRO A 84 1.21 1.48 -1.19
CA PRO A 84 1.44 2.74 -1.88
C PRO A 84 2.94 3.12 -2.00
N TYR A 85 3.85 2.46 -1.26
CA TYR A 85 5.30 2.65 -1.39
C TYR A 85 5.77 2.45 -2.84
N ILE A 86 5.15 1.54 -3.59
CA ILE A 86 5.49 1.24 -4.99
C ILE A 86 5.41 2.49 -5.88
N ILE A 87 4.58 3.49 -5.53
CA ILE A 87 4.54 4.77 -6.24
C ILE A 87 5.93 5.44 -6.25
N THR A 88 6.68 5.32 -5.16
CA THR A 88 8.03 5.90 -5.02
C THR A 88 9.10 5.13 -5.78
N ASP A 89 8.80 3.93 -6.31
CA ASP A 89 9.72 3.19 -7.17
C ASP A 89 9.93 3.89 -8.52
N ILE A 90 9.07 4.86 -8.87
CA ILE A 90 9.28 5.80 -9.99
C ILE A 90 10.59 6.58 -9.87
N PHE A 91 11.14 6.74 -8.66
CA PHE A 91 12.44 7.39 -8.48
C PHE A 91 13.61 6.56 -9.04
N HIS A 92 13.40 5.29 -9.39
CA HIS A 92 14.37 4.47 -10.12
C HIS A 92 14.13 4.46 -11.64
N PHE A 93 13.21 5.30 -12.13
CA PHE A 93 12.92 5.42 -13.55
C PHE A 93 13.88 6.40 -14.20
N GLU A 94 14.79 5.87 -15.02
CA GLU A 94 15.80 6.61 -15.75
C GLU A 94 15.88 6.03 -17.17
N GLU A 95 16.19 6.87 -18.15
CA GLU A 95 16.43 6.41 -19.51
C GLU A 95 17.69 5.55 -19.55
N ARG A 96 17.59 4.36 -20.17
CA ARG A 96 18.72 3.46 -20.34
C ARG A 96 18.79 2.96 -21.78
N PRO A 97 19.98 2.88 -22.37
CA PRO A 97 20.15 2.33 -23.70
C PRO A 97 19.69 0.87 -23.76
N LEU A 98 19.39 0.37 -24.97
CA LEU A 98 18.94 -1.00 -25.31
C LEU A 98 17.45 -1.27 -25.20
N ILE A 99 16.69 -0.57 -24.35
CA ILE A 99 15.24 -0.76 -24.24
C ILE A 99 14.52 0.57 -24.52
N PRO A 100 13.42 0.56 -25.30
CA PRO A 100 12.60 1.75 -25.46
C PRO A 100 12.08 2.27 -24.11
N PHE A 101 12.20 3.58 -23.88
CA PHE A 101 11.78 4.25 -22.64
C PHE A 101 10.33 3.92 -22.21
N TRP A 102 9.42 3.78 -23.17
CA TRP A 102 8.01 3.45 -22.91
C TRP A 102 7.84 2.06 -22.25
N PHE A 103 8.76 1.12 -22.46
CA PHE A 103 8.66 -0.22 -21.89
C PHE A 103 8.89 -0.19 -20.37
N ASP A 104 9.96 0.51 -19.95
CA ASP A 104 10.26 0.71 -18.53
C ASP A 104 9.18 1.58 -17.87
N LEU A 105 8.61 2.55 -18.60
CA LEU A 105 7.45 3.34 -18.15
C LEU A 105 6.24 2.45 -17.85
N LEU A 106 5.93 1.46 -18.69
CA LEU A 106 4.81 0.53 -18.47
C LEU A 106 5.03 -0.35 -17.24
N ILE A 107 6.26 -0.78 -16.95
CA ILE A 107 6.59 -1.51 -15.71
C ILE A 107 6.26 -0.63 -14.51
N VAL A 108 6.76 0.61 -14.50
CA VAL A 108 6.61 1.54 -13.38
C VAL A 108 5.15 1.93 -13.16
N ILE A 109 4.43 2.33 -14.21
CA ILE A 109 3.02 2.72 -14.11
C ILE A 109 2.16 1.54 -13.66
N SER A 110 2.38 0.34 -14.22
CA SER A 110 1.60 -0.84 -13.82
C SER A 110 1.88 -1.24 -12.37
N GLY A 111 3.12 -1.13 -11.91
CA GLY A 111 3.48 -1.32 -10.51
C GLY A 111 2.81 -0.32 -9.58
N ALA A 112 2.90 0.98 -9.89
CA ALA A 112 2.24 2.04 -9.12
C ALA A 112 0.71 1.85 -9.07
N TRP A 113 0.10 1.48 -10.19
CA TRP A 113 -1.32 1.14 -10.28
C TRP A 113 -1.69 -0.01 -9.33
N ASN A 114 -0.92 -1.11 -9.35
CA ASN A 114 -1.12 -2.25 -8.45
C ASN A 114 -1.02 -1.82 -6.98
N GLY A 115 0.01 -1.03 -6.63
CA GLY A 115 0.19 -0.50 -5.27
C GLY A 115 -0.98 0.36 -4.79
N ILE A 116 -1.45 1.28 -5.62
CA ILE A 116 -2.62 2.14 -5.35
C ILE A 116 -3.88 1.29 -5.17
N ALA A 117 -4.14 0.36 -6.10
CA ALA A 117 -5.33 -0.47 -6.09
C ALA A 117 -5.39 -1.34 -4.81
N LEU A 118 -4.28 -1.98 -4.44
CA LEU A 118 -4.16 -2.77 -3.21
C LEU A 118 -4.34 -1.91 -1.96
N CYS A 119 -3.71 -0.73 -1.91
CA CYS A 119 -3.82 0.23 -0.81
C CYS A 119 -5.27 0.65 -0.57
N ILE A 120 -5.93 1.20 -1.60
CA ILE A 120 -7.31 1.72 -1.52
C ILE A 120 -8.28 0.60 -1.14
N THR A 121 -8.14 -0.59 -1.72
CA THR A 121 -9.01 -1.73 -1.42
C THR A 121 -8.88 -2.16 0.03
N SER A 122 -7.64 -2.22 0.55
CA SER A 122 -7.41 -2.57 1.95
C SER A 122 -7.97 -1.51 2.90
N LEU A 123 -7.82 -0.21 2.57
CA LEU A 123 -8.38 0.90 3.33
C LEU A 123 -9.91 0.85 3.36
N LEU A 124 -10.57 0.62 2.21
CA LEU A 124 -12.03 0.50 2.14
C LEU A 124 -12.57 -0.67 2.97
N GLN A 125 -11.85 -1.80 3.00
CA GLN A 125 -12.22 -2.96 3.82
C GLN A 125 -12.07 -2.66 5.32
N VAL A 126 -11.00 -1.97 5.71
CA VAL A 126 -10.79 -1.55 7.10
C VAL A 126 -11.81 -0.50 7.53
N GLU A 127 -12.12 0.50 6.68
CA GLU A 127 -13.19 1.46 6.96
C GLU A 127 -14.53 0.73 7.19
N ARG A 128 -14.90 -0.22 6.33
CA ARG A 128 -16.13 -1.02 6.50
C ARG A 128 -16.17 -1.82 7.80
N PHE A 129 -15.03 -2.29 8.28
CA PHE A 129 -14.94 -2.93 9.59
C PHE A 129 -15.11 -1.89 10.72
N LEU A 130 -14.41 -0.76 10.64
CA LEU A 130 -14.42 0.29 11.65
C LEU A 130 -15.80 0.93 11.80
N VAL A 131 -16.48 1.23 10.70
CA VAL A 131 -17.84 1.84 10.69
C VAL A 131 -18.86 1.03 11.50
N LYS A 132 -18.69 -0.30 11.60
CA LYS A 132 -19.55 -1.18 12.40
C LYS A 132 -19.27 -1.13 13.91
N HIS A 133 -18.11 -0.63 14.32
CA HIS A 133 -17.61 -0.73 15.70
C HIS A 133 -17.32 0.63 16.35
N ILE A 134 -17.23 1.71 15.57
CA ILE A 134 -16.93 3.06 16.07
C ILE A 134 -18.06 4.04 15.72
N ARG A 135 -18.22 5.08 16.53
CA ARG A 135 -19.26 6.11 16.32
C ARG A 135 -19.02 6.90 15.02
N PRO A 136 -20.08 7.32 14.30
CA PRO A 136 -19.98 8.06 13.04
C PRO A 136 -19.06 9.29 13.06
N MET A 137 -19.05 10.03 14.16
CA MET A 137 -18.19 11.21 14.33
C MET A 137 -16.69 10.92 14.19
N PHE A 138 -16.25 9.68 14.41
CA PHE A 138 -14.84 9.29 14.33
C PHE A 138 -14.44 8.68 12.98
N HIS A 139 -15.37 8.43 12.05
CA HIS A 139 -15.06 7.75 10.78
C HIS A 139 -14.07 8.56 9.94
N LEU A 140 -14.33 9.85 9.75
CA LEU A 140 -13.48 10.73 8.95
C LEU A 140 -12.13 11.03 9.62
N PRO A 141 -12.07 11.48 10.90
CA PRO A 141 -10.80 11.76 11.57
C PRO A 141 -9.88 10.54 11.61
N LEU A 142 -10.44 9.35 11.90
CA LEU A 142 -9.65 8.12 11.95
C LEU A 142 -9.13 7.72 10.57
N THR A 143 -9.93 7.87 9.52
CA THR A 143 -9.49 7.58 8.14
C THR A 143 -8.34 8.50 7.74
N ILE A 144 -8.45 9.81 8.01
CA ILE A 144 -7.38 10.77 7.76
C ILE A 144 -6.12 10.39 8.55
N LEU A 145 -6.26 10.07 9.84
CA LEU A 145 -5.14 9.65 10.68
C LEU A 145 -4.43 8.40 10.11
N LEU A 146 -5.18 7.37 9.70
CA LEU A 146 -4.60 6.15 9.13
C LEU A 146 -3.85 6.43 7.82
N ILE A 147 -4.37 7.31 6.97
CA ILE A 147 -3.70 7.73 5.72
C ILE A 147 -2.43 8.53 6.02
N THR A 148 -2.45 9.41 7.01
CA THR A 148 -1.26 10.17 7.45
C THR A 148 -0.20 9.24 8.02
N LEU A 149 -0.57 8.30 8.89
CA LEU A 149 0.34 7.30 9.44
C LEU A 149 0.92 6.40 8.35
N CYS A 150 0.11 6.01 7.37
CA CYS A 150 0.58 5.28 6.19
C CYS A 150 1.64 6.08 5.43
N SER A 151 1.37 7.36 5.17
CA SER A 151 2.27 8.24 4.41
C SER A 151 3.60 8.48 5.13
N TYR A 152 3.56 8.62 6.46
CA TYR A 152 4.75 8.67 7.28
C TYR A 152 5.54 7.35 7.25
N GLY A 153 4.84 6.20 7.27
CA GLY A 153 5.47 4.89 7.09
C GLY A 153 6.20 4.75 5.75
N ILE A 154 5.67 5.34 4.68
CA ILE A 154 6.33 5.37 3.37
C ILE A 154 7.62 6.19 3.44
N TYR A 155 7.60 7.35 4.10
CA TYR A 155 8.80 8.16 4.31
C TYR A 155 9.89 7.37 5.06
N LEU A 156 9.53 6.71 6.16
CA LEU A 156 10.45 5.87 6.93
C LEU A 156 11.03 4.73 6.10
N GLY A 157 10.21 4.04 5.31
CA GLY A 157 10.68 2.99 4.41
C GLY A 157 11.57 3.50 3.29
N ARG A 158 11.29 4.69 2.74
CA ARG A 158 12.01 5.19 1.57
C ARG A 158 13.33 5.86 1.93
N TYR A 159 13.32 6.72 2.94
CA TYR A 159 14.48 7.55 3.29
C TYR A 159 15.30 6.98 4.45
N LYS A 160 14.64 6.37 5.45
CA LYS A 160 15.32 5.71 6.57
C LYS A 160 15.57 4.21 6.34
N ARG A 161 15.05 3.65 5.23
CA ARG A 161 15.19 2.23 4.84
C ARG A 161 14.68 1.25 5.91
N TYR A 162 13.74 1.68 6.74
CA TYR A 162 13.09 0.80 7.72
C TYR A 162 12.08 -0.10 7.01
N ASN A 163 12.21 -1.41 7.20
CA ASN A 163 11.20 -2.37 6.79
C ASN A 163 10.20 -2.62 7.92
N SER A 164 9.03 -3.19 7.57
CA SER A 164 8.02 -3.63 8.54
C SER A 164 8.58 -4.57 9.63
N TRP A 165 9.66 -5.30 9.35
CA TRP A 165 10.32 -6.20 10.32
C TRP A 165 11.26 -5.48 11.30
N ASN A 166 11.71 -4.26 10.99
CA ASN A 166 12.60 -3.49 11.88
C ASN A 166 11.92 -3.08 13.19
N ILE A 167 10.59 -3.04 13.23
CA ILE A 167 9.83 -2.80 14.46
C ILE A 167 10.06 -3.92 15.49
N ILE A 168 10.38 -5.13 15.03
CA ILE A 168 10.68 -6.27 15.91
C ILE A 168 12.17 -6.37 16.17
N THR A 169 13.02 -6.13 15.16
CA THR A 169 14.48 -6.31 15.32
C THR A 169 15.13 -5.13 16.03
N ASN A 170 14.76 -3.89 15.70
CA ASN A 170 15.36 -2.65 16.23
C ASN A 170 14.28 -1.62 16.63
N PRO A 171 13.41 -1.93 17.62
CA PRO A 171 12.35 -1.02 18.04
C PRO A 171 12.89 0.31 18.61
N GLY A 172 14.04 0.30 19.28
CA GLY A 172 14.66 1.47 19.89
C GLY A 172 15.04 2.55 18.88
N ASP A 173 15.69 2.16 17.77
CA ASP A 173 16.10 3.08 16.71
C ASP A 173 14.91 3.77 16.04
N ILE A 174 13.84 3.00 15.79
CA ILE A 174 12.60 3.53 15.21
C ILE A 174 11.95 4.50 16.18
N ALA A 175 11.85 4.14 17.47
CA ALA A 175 11.27 5.01 18.49
C ALA A 175 12.06 6.32 18.62
N HIS A 176 13.40 6.24 18.67
CA HIS A 176 14.27 7.42 18.72
C HIS A 176 14.09 8.30 17.48
N THR A 177 14.02 7.70 16.29
CA THR A 177 13.81 8.44 15.03
C THR A 177 12.44 9.14 15.03
N MET A 178 11.39 8.44 15.48
CA MET A 178 10.05 9.02 15.57
C MET A 178 9.99 10.17 16.59
N LEU A 179 10.66 10.00 17.73
CA LEU A 179 10.76 11.02 18.77
C LEU A 179 11.51 12.25 18.27
N SER A 180 12.64 12.09 17.58
CA SER A 180 13.41 13.22 17.04
C SER A 180 12.60 14.00 16.00
N HIS A 181 11.91 13.31 15.08
CA HIS A 181 11.05 13.97 14.10
C HIS A 181 9.93 14.83 14.72
N VAL A 182 9.41 14.43 15.88
CA VAL A 182 8.36 15.16 16.62
C VAL A 182 8.94 16.25 17.52
N ALA A 183 10.08 16.00 18.16
CA ALA A 183 10.75 16.96 19.03
C ALA A 183 11.39 18.11 18.25
N GLU A 184 11.93 17.82 17.06
CA GLU A 184 12.66 18.76 16.20
C GLU A 184 12.01 18.83 14.80
N PRO A 185 10.75 19.29 14.69
CA PRO A 185 9.99 19.21 13.44
C PRO A 185 10.56 20.13 12.34
N VAL A 186 11.23 21.22 12.73
CA VAL A 186 11.87 22.16 11.78
C VAL A 186 13.11 21.52 11.16
N GLU A 187 13.91 20.79 11.93
CA GLU A 187 15.09 20.07 11.42
C GLU A 187 14.68 18.91 10.51
N HIS A 188 13.50 18.35 10.74
CA HIS A 188 12.93 17.25 9.98
C HIS A 188 11.80 17.68 9.02
N ILE A 189 11.84 18.92 8.53
CA ILE A 189 10.78 19.49 7.68
C ILE A 189 10.49 18.65 6.43
N GLN A 190 11.51 18.04 5.82
CA GLN A 190 11.35 17.17 4.65
C GLN A 190 10.46 15.94 4.96
N ALA A 191 10.56 15.38 6.16
CA ALA A 191 9.73 14.26 6.60
C ALA A 191 8.25 14.65 6.64
N TRP A 192 7.97 15.83 7.21
CA TRP A 192 6.62 16.34 7.35
C TRP A 192 6.03 16.81 6.01
N MET A 193 6.80 17.49 5.17
CA MET A 193 6.38 17.86 3.82
C MET A 193 6.02 16.62 2.99
N PHE A 194 6.91 15.62 2.97
CA PHE A 194 6.62 14.36 2.27
C PHE A 194 5.35 13.70 2.82
N THR A 195 5.24 13.59 4.15
CA THR A 195 4.11 12.94 4.82
C THR A 195 2.79 13.63 4.49
N VAL A 196 2.74 14.96 4.56
CA VAL A 196 1.53 15.74 4.29
C VAL A 196 1.15 15.69 2.81
N SER A 197 2.10 15.91 1.90
CA SER A 197 1.84 15.86 0.46
C SER A 197 1.37 14.47 0.02
N PHE A 198 2.02 13.42 0.52
CA PHE A 198 1.66 12.05 0.17
C PHE A 198 0.34 11.62 0.82
N ALA A 199 0.05 12.06 2.05
CA ALA A 199 -1.24 11.84 2.70
C ALA A 199 -2.37 12.53 1.94
N MET A 200 -2.15 13.76 1.47
CA MET A 200 -3.11 14.48 0.63
C MET A 200 -3.37 13.74 -0.69
N LEU A 201 -2.33 13.25 -1.36
CA LEU A 201 -2.46 12.44 -2.58
C LEU A 201 -3.29 11.18 -2.33
N LEU A 202 -2.95 10.39 -1.31
CA LEU A 202 -3.66 9.17 -0.95
C LEU A 202 -5.11 9.45 -0.52
N ALA A 203 -5.36 10.53 0.21
CA ALA A 203 -6.70 10.96 0.60
C ALA A 203 -7.55 11.31 -0.63
N LEU A 204 -7.01 12.09 -1.57
CA LEU A 204 -7.68 12.42 -2.83
C LEU A 204 -8.04 11.14 -3.61
N MET A 205 -7.09 10.23 -3.79
CA MET A 205 -7.35 8.95 -4.45
C MET A 205 -8.43 8.15 -3.74
N TYR A 206 -8.35 8.04 -2.41
CA TYR A 206 -9.30 7.30 -1.58
C TYR A 206 -10.73 7.84 -1.69
N PHE A 207 -10.90 9.15 -1.48
CA PHE A 207 -12.22 9.79 -1.52
C PHE A 207 -12.80 9.81 -2.94
N THR A 208 -11.96 9.98 -3.98
CA THR A 208 -12.41 9.85 -5.38
C THR A 208 -12.99 8.45 -5.62
N VAL A 209 -12.25 7.39 -5.28
CA VAL A 209 -12.73 6.01 -5.47
C VAL A 209 -14.02 5.74 -4.69
N LYS A 210 -14.14 6.26 -3.47
CA LYS A 210 -15.35 6.14 -2.64
C LYS A 210 -16.58 6.81 -3.27
N LYS A 211 -16.40 7.81 -4.13
CA LYS A 211 -17.47 8.52 -4.84
C LYS A 211 -17.81 7.91 -6.20
N ILE A 212 -17.03 6.94 -6.70
CA ILE A 212 -17.32 6.28 -7.98
C ILE A 212 -18.65 5.51 -7.89
N PRO A 213 -19.65 5.83 -8.74
CA PRO A 213 -20.91 5.11 -8.79
C PRO A 213 -20.67 3.63 -9.14
N GLY A 214 -21.24 2.69 -8.37
CA GLY A 214 -21.18 1.25 -8.66
C GLY A 214 -20.31 0.43 -7.70
N LEU A 215 -19.20 0.96 -7.19
CA LEU A 215 -18.38 0.27 -6.16
C LEU A 215 -19.14 0.08 -4.84
N VAL A 216 -20.07 1.00 -4.51
CA VAL A 216 -20.96 0.91 -3.34
C VAL A 216 -22.07 -0.15 -3.50
N ARG A 217 -22.37 -0.58 -4.74
CA ARG A 217 -23.47 -1.53 -5.02
C ARG A 217 -23.01 -2.99 -5.04
N VAL A 218 -21.77 -3.29 -5.46
CA VAL A 218 -21.26 -4.67 -5.61
C VAL A 218 -21.08 -5.41 -4.26
N GLU A 219 -21.01 -4.70 -3.14
CA GLU A 219 -20.84 -5.32 -1.81
C GLU A 219 -22.14 -5.47 -1.01
N LYS A 220 -23.28 -5.06 -1.57
CA LYS A 220 -24.60 -5.25 -0.97
C LYS A 220 -25.40 -6.41 -1.58
N SER A 221 -24.87 -7.08 -2.61
CA SER A 221 -25.43 -8.31 -3.19
C SER A 221 -24.64 -9.52 -2.75
#